data_AF-A0A1A8PXG7-F1
#
_entry.id   AF-A0A1A8PXG7-F1
#
_cell.length_a   1.000
_cell.length_b   1.000
_cell.length_c   1.000
_cell.angle_alpha   90.00
_cell.angle_beta   90.00
_cell.angle_gamma   90.00
#
_symmetry.space_group_name_H-M   'P 1'
#
loop_
_entity.id
_entity.type
_entity.pdbx_description
1 polymer ?
#
loop_
_entity_poly.entity_id
_entity_poly.type
_entity_poly.pdbx_seq_one_letter_code
_entity_poly.pdbx_strand_id
1 'polypeptide(L)' 'DTFTCSAGRPPSQLQDTSCSTTSDVVASNCNGKNSCIVTASNEVFGDPCFGTFKYLVMTYRCHYWWF' A
#
# COMPACT_ATOMS: atom_id res chain seq x y z
N ASP A 1 7.34 9.84 6.81
CA ASP A 1 8.17 9.75 5.61
C ASP A 1 8.07 11.05 4.81
N THR A 2 9.18 11.69 4.49
CA THR A 2 9.21 12.95 3.74
C THR A 2 9.40 12.76 2.24
N PHE A 3 9.67 11.54 1.77
CA PHE A 3 9.98 11.26 0.37
C PHE A 3 8.83 10.58 -0.37
N THR A 4 8.20 9.55 0.20
CA THR A 4 7.13 8.79 -0.48
C THR A 4 5.77 9.43 -0.25
N CYS A 5 5.06 9.76 -1.33
CA CYS A 5 3.69 10.28 -1.29
C CYS A 5 3.48 11.47 -0.32
N SER A 6 4.51 12.30 -0.12
CA SER A 6 4.54 13.39 0.86
C SER A 6 4.06 14.75 0.31
N ALA A 7 3.96 14.89 -1.02
CA ALA A 7 3.62 16.16 -1.66
C ALA A 7 2.24 16.68 -1.20
N GLY A 8 2.21 17.94 -0.74
CA GLY A 8 1.00 18.61 -0.25
C GLY A 8 0.47 18.12 1.09
N ARG A 9 1.23 17.29 1.82
CA ARG A 9 0.83 16.78 3.15
C ARG A 9 1.40 17.65 4.27
N PRO A 10 0.61 17.92 5.33
CA PRO A 10 1.13 18.61 6.50
C PRO A 10 2.17 17.73 7.22
N PRO A 11 3.22 18.34 7.82
CA PRO A 11 4.27 17.58 8.49
C PRO A 11 3.75 16.64 9.60
N SER A 12 2.68 17.03 10.31
CA SER A 12 2.06 16.21 11.36
C SER A 12 1.56 14.86 10.84
N GLN A 13 1.17 14.76 9.57
CA GLN A 13 0.71 13.51 8.96
C GLN A 13 1.88 12.61 8.49
N LEU A 14 3.12 13.09 8.56
CA LEU A 14 4.30 12.40 8.02
C LEU A 14 5.33 12.02 9.10
N GLN A 15 5.08 12.32 10.37
CA GLN A 15 6.04 12.09 11.46
C GLN A 15 6.17 10.61 11.83
N ASP A 16 5.07 9.85 11.79
CA ASP A 16 5.09 8.44 12.15
C ASP A 16 5.61 7.59 10.99
N THR A 17 6.88 7.17 11.10
CA THR A 17 7.53 6.23 10.18
C THR A 17 7.48 4.79 10.65
N SER A 18 6.89 4.52 11.82
CA SER A 18 6.70 3.17 12.37
C SER A 18 5.36 2.56 11.96
N CYS A 19 4.45 3.38 11.44
CA CYS A 19 3.17 2.93 10.93
C CYS A 19 3.33 1.99 9.73
N SER A 20 3.08 0.71 9.96
CA SER A 20 3.10 -0.33 8.94
C SER A 20 2.10 -1.44 9.29
N THR A 21 1.49 -2.02 8.27
CA THR A 21 0.69 -3.24 8.38
C THR A 21 0.94 -4.12 7.17
N THR A 22 0.99 -5.43 7.38
CA THR A 22 1.12 -6.42 6.30
C THR A 22 -0.26 -6.91 5.91
N SER A 23 -0.50 -7.04 4.61
CA SER A 23 -1.80 -7.48 4.10
C SER A 23 -1.64 -8.32 2.82
N ASP A 24 -2.39 -9.42 2.76
CA ASP A 24 -2.44 -10.30 1.59
C ASP A 24 -3.46 -9.82 0.54
N VAL A 25 -4.17 -8.71 0.78
CA VAL A 25 -5.24 -8.21 -0.09
C VAL A 25 -4.79 -8.03 -1.53
N VAL A 26 -3.57 -7.53 -1.76
CA VAL A 26 -3.03 -7.37 -3.13
C VAL A 26 -2.82 -8.73 -3.78
N ALA A 27 -2.19 -9.68 -3.07
CA ALA A 27 -1.95 -11.02 -3.58
C ALA A 27 -3.27 -11.76 -3.89
N SER A 28 -4.23 -11.73 -2.96
CA SER A 28 -5.54 -12.37 -3.13
C SER A 28 -6.34 -11.79 -4.31
N ASN A 29 -6.23 -10.49 -4.58
CA ASN A 29 -6.98 -9.85 -5.65
C ASN A 29 -6.30 -9.90 -7.02
N CYS A 30 -4.97 -9.94 -7.06
CA CYS A 30 -4.21 -9.72 -8.29
C CYS A 30 -3.46 -10.94 -8.82
N ASN A 31 -3.08 -11.89 -7.97
CA ASN A 31 -2.29 -13.04 -8.42
C ASN A 31 -3.06 -13.85 -9.48
N GLY A 32 -2.35 -14.25 -10.55
CA GLY A 32 -2.92 -14.99 -11.67
C GLY A 32 -3.68 -14.15 -12.70
N LYS A 33 -3.81 -12.83 -12.48
CA LYS A 33 -4.42 -11.91 -13.43
C LYS A 33 -3.35 -11.12 -14.20
N ASN A 34 -3.66 -10.82 -15.46
CA ASN A 34 -2.81 -9.96 -16.29
C ASN A 34 -2.97 -8.47 -15.96
N SER A 35 -4.05 -8.11 -15.27
CA SER A 35 -4.33 -6.75 -14.80
C SER A 35 -5.19 -6.80 -13.54
N CYS A 36 -4.95 -5.87 -12.64
CA CYS A 36 -5.63 -5.75 -11.34
C CYS A 36 -5.66 -4.30 -10.90
N ILE A 37 -6.73 -3.89 -10.22
CA ILE A 37 -6.87 -2.55 -9.64
C ILE A 37 -7.11 -2.74 -8.14
N VAL A 38 -6.33 -2.05 -7.31
CA VAL A 38 -6.47 -2.05 -5.86
C VAL A 38 -6.41 -0.61 -5.36
N THR A 39 -7.41 -0.22 -4.57
CA THR A 39 -7.46 1.11 -3.96
C THR A 39 -6.70 1.09 -2.63
N ALA A 40 -5.69 1.95 -2.48
CA ALA A 40 -4.98 2.14 -1.22
C ALA A 40 -5.82 3.00 -0.26
N SER A 41 -6.72 2.36 0.49
CA SER A 41 -7.61 3.04 1.44
C SER A 41 -7.82 2.25 2.74
N ASN A 42 -8.32 2.95 3.76
CA ASN A 42 -8.61 2.36 5.06
C ASN A 42 -9.70 1.28 4.99
N GLU A 43 -10.63 1.36 4.05
CA GLU A 43 -11.69 0.36 3.86
C GLU A 43 -11.11 -0.98 3.35
N VAL A 44 -10.00 -0.93 2.62
CA VAL A 44 -9.36 -2.09 1.99
C VAL A 44 -8.28 -2.69 2.89
N PHE A 45 -7.48 -1.84 3.55
CA PHE A 45 -6.29 -2.27 4.32
C PHE A 45 -6.41 -2.06 5.84
N GLY A 46 -7.49 -1.43 6.31
CA GLY A 46 -7.62 -0.96 7.69
C GLY A 46 -6.85 0.34 7.96
N ASP A 47 -6.93 0.83 9.20
CA ASP A 47 -6.16 2.00 9.65
C ASP A 47 -5.20 1.63 10.78
N PRO A 48 -3.93 1.31 10.49
CA PRO A 48 -2.94 0.96 11.51
C PRO A 48 -2.46 2.14 12.35
N CYS A 49 -2.69 3.39 11.91
CA CYS A 49 -2.19 4.60 12.56
C CYS A 49 -3.07 5.81 12.23
N PHE A 50 -4.04 6.08 13.10
CA PHE A 50 -4.96 7.19 12.93
C PHE A 50 -4.21 8.54 12.91
N GLY A 51 -4.58 9.43 11.98
CA GLY A 51 -3.98 10.76 11.84
C GLY A 51 -2.69 10.81 11.02
N THR A 52 -2.10 9.66 10.66
CA THR A 52 -0.94 9.56 9.78
C THR A 52 -1.38 9.30 8.34
N PHE A 53 -0.76 10.01 7.39
CA PHE A 53 -0.97 9.75 5.97
C PHE A 53 -0.21 8.50 5.55
N LYS A 54 -0.92 7.57 4.90
CA LYS A 54 -0.43 6.24 4.58
C LYS A 54 -0.24 6.08 3.07
N TYR A 55 0.60 5.13 2.69
CA TYR A 55 0.83 4.73 1.30
C TYR A 55 1.02 3.22 1.24
N LEU A 56 0.69 2.63 0.09
CA LEU A 56 0.85 1.20 -0.16
C LEU A 56 2.20 0.95 -0.83
N VAL A 57 3.04 0.12 -0.22
CA VAL A 57 4.26 -0.42 -0.84
C VAL A 57 4.01 -1.87 -1.20
N MET A 58 4.34 -2.25 -2.44
CA MET A 58 4.24 -3.64 -2.88
C MET A 58 5.42 -4.00 -3.76
N THR A 59 5.73 -5.30 -3.78
CA THR A 59 6.62 -5.90 -4.78
C THR A 59 5.82 -7.01 -5.46
N TYR A 60 5.78 -7.00 -6.79
CA TYR A 60 5.02 -7.96 -7.58
C TYR A 60 5.91 -8.60 -8.65
N ARG A 61 5.62 -9.86 -8.97
CA ARG A 61 6.27 -10.59 -10.05
C ARG A 61 5.23 -11.22 -10.97
N CYS A 62 5.35 -10.96 -12.26
CA CYS A 62 4.57 -11.66 -13.26
C CYS A 62 5.16 -13.05 -13.51
N HIS A 63 4.31 -14.08 -13.45
CA HIS A 63 4.67 -15.43 -13.85
C HIS A 63 4.17 -15.68 -15.27
N TYR A 64 5.06 -16.11 -16.15
CA TYR A 64 4.72 -16.56 -17.49
C TYR A 64 4.47 -18.07 -17.44
N TRP A 65 3.55 -18.56 -18.26
CA TRP A 65 3.03 -19.95 -18.26
C TRP A 65 4.03 -21.02 -18.79
N TRP A 66 5.33 -20.82 -18.59
CA TRP A 66 6.39 -21.75 -19.04
C TRP A 66 7.41 -22.09 -17.94
N PHE A 67 6.98 -22.00 -16.68
CA PHE A 67 7.59 -22.67 -15.52
C PHE A 67 6.50 -23.33 -14.69
#